data_AF-A0A650CY79-F1
#
_entry.id   AF-A0A650CY79-F1
#
_cell.length_a   1.000
_cell.length_b   1.000
_cell.length_c   1.000
_cell.angle_alpha   90.00
_cell.angle_beta   90.00
_cell.angle_gamma   90.00
#
_symmetry.space_group_name_H-M   'P 1'
#
loop_
_entity.id
_entity.type
_entity.pdbx_description
1 polymer ?
#
loop_
_entity_poly.entity_id
_entity_poly.type
_entity_poly.pdbx_seq_one_letter_code
_entity_poly.pdbx_strand_id
1 'polypeptide(L)' 'MPLDPEELRKMDIKDLYKKLEEYNAELLKYRAESRMGTLKNTSAIRNVRKDIARILTIISEKKRSKKNEKTT' A
#
# COMPACT_ATOMS: atom_id res chain seq x y z
N MET A 1 -6.42 -10.75 4.86
CA MET A 1 -5.93 -10.13 6.10
C MET A 1 -5.25 -8.82 5.71
N PRO A 2 -5.59 -7.66 6.30
CA PRO A 2 -4.92 -6.40 5.99
C PRO A 2 -3.45 -6.46 6.41
N LEU A 3 -2.56 -5.74 5.71
CA LEU A 3 -1.13 -5.73 6.06
C LEU A 3 -0.90 -5.23 7.49
N ASP A 4 0.03 -5.89 8.19
CA ASP A 4 0.47 -5.47 9.51
C ASP A 4 1.33 -4.19 9.42
N PRO A 5 0.90 -3.09 10.05
CA PRO A 5 1.60 -1.81 9.97
C PRO A 5 3.03 -1.86 10.52
N GLU A 6 3.29 -2.74 11.49
CA GLU A 6 4.62 -2.88 12.09
C GLU A 6 5.65 -3.45 11.11
N GLU A 7 5.27 -4.43 10.30
CA GLU A 7 6.17 -4.98 9.28
C GLU A 7 6.53 -3.94 8.22
N LEU A 8 5.53 -3.15 7.79
CA LEU A 8 5.74 -2.07 6.83
C LEU A 8 6.67 -0.98 7.38
N ARG A 9 6.63 -0.70 8.69
CA ARG A 9 7.57 0.26 9.30
C ARG A 9 9.02 -0.23 9.30
N LYS A 10 9.25 -1.55 9.37
CA LYS A 10 10.60 -2.15 9.35
C LYS A 10 11.24 -2.14 7.96
N MET A 11 10.45 -2.13 6.89
CA MET A 11 10.95 -2.12 5.49
C MET A 11 11.56 -0.79 5.07
N ASP A 12 12.53 -0.79 4.15
CA ASP A 12 13.06 0.47 3.60
C ASP A 12 12.02 1.19 2.73
N ILE A 13 12.18 2.51 2.56
CA ILE A 13 11.33 3.33 1.71
C ILE A 13 11.29 2.79 0.28
N LYS A 14 12.42 2.30 -0.25
CA LYS A 14 12.47 1.70 -1.61
C LYS A 14 11.60 0.45 -1.72
N ASP A 15 11.62 -0.40 -0.71
CA ASP A 15 10.82 -1.64 -0.70
C ASP A 15 9.33 -1.34 -0.51
N LEU A 16 9.00 -0.31 0.26
CA LEU A 16 7.63 0.20 0.37
C LEU A 16 7.08 0.70 -0.98
N TYR A 17 7.92 1.36 -1.79
CA TYR A 17 7.54 1.75 -3.15
C TYR A 17 7.33 0.55 -4.07
N LYS A 18 8.19 -0.48 -4.01
CA LYS A 18 8.00 -1.71 -4.78
C LYS A 18 6.69 -2.40 -4.41
N LYS A 19 6.41 -2.59 -3.12
CA LYS A 19 5.13 -3.14 -2.65
C LYS A 19 3.94 -2.31 -3.12
N LEU A 20 4.06 -0.98 -3.13
CA LEU A 20 3.01 -0.10 -3.61
C LEU A 20 2.69 -0.34 -5.10
N GLU A 21 3.71 -0.57 -5.94
CA GLU A 21 3.50 -0.94 -7.35
C GLU A 21 2.81 -2.29 -7.49
N GLU A 22 3.24 -3.29 -6.73
CA GLU A 22 2.61 -4.62 -6.69
C GLU A 22 1.11 -4.53 -6.33
N TYR A 23 0.75 -3.81 -5.26
CA TYR A 23 -0.65 -3.65 -4.86
C TYR A 23 -1.47 -2.83 -5.86
N ASN A 24 -0.86 -1.89 -6.58
CA ASN A 24 -1.55 -1.17 -7.66
C ASN A 24 -1.84 -2.07 -8.87
N ALA A 25 -0.91 -2.95 -9.23
CA ALA A 25 -1.13 -3.95 -10.27
C ALA A 25 -2.23 -4.94 -9.85
N GLU A 26 -2.23 -5.37 -8.59
CA GLU A 26 -3.27 -6.23 -8.03
C GLU A 26 -4.65 -5.54 -8.05
N LEU A 27 -4.70 -4.24 -7.69
CA LEU A 27 -5.92 -3.44 -7.77
C LEU A 27 -6.45 -3.33 -9.20
N LEU A 28 -5.58 -3.19 -10.20
CA LEU A 28 -5.96 -3.18 -11.61
C LEU A 28 -6.58 -4.52 -12.03
N LYS A 29 -5.97 -5.63 -11.61
CA LYS A 29 -6.49 -6.98 -11.86
C LYS A 29 -7.88 -7.16 -11.24
N TYR A 30 -8.07 -6.82 -9.97
CA TYR A 30 -9.39 -6.91 -9.33
C TYR A 30 -10.42 -5.98 -9.96
N ARG A 31 -10.02 -4.80 -10.45
CA ARG A 31 -10.92 -3.90 -11.20
C ARG A 31 -11.34 -4.52 -12.54
N ALA A 32 -10.43 -5.18 -13.24
CA ALA A 32 -10.74 -5.88 -14.49
C ALA A 32 -11.71 -7.04 -14.23
N GLU A 33 -11.42 -7.89 -13.23
CA GLU A 33 -12.31 -8.98 -12.80
C GLU A 33 -13.68 -8.47 -12.34
N SER A 34 -13.72 -7.34 -11.63
CA SER A 34 -14.96 -6.68 -11.22
C SER A 34 -15.78 -6.21 -12.41
N ARG A 35 -15.14 -5.68 -13.45
CA ARG A 35 -15.81 -5.24 -14.68
C ARG A 35 -16.33 -6.43 -15.49
N MET A 36 -15.59 -7.54 -15.50
CA MET A 36 -16.01 -8.79 -16.15
C MET A 36 -17.11 -9.53 -15.37
N GLY A 37 -17.42 -9.12 -14.15
CA GLY A 37 -18.45 -9.75 -13.30
C GLY A 37 -18.02 -11.09 -12.71
N THR A 38 -16.75 -11.47 -12.82
CA THR A 38 -16.20 -12.75 -12.31
C THR A 38 -15.59 -12.62 -10.92
N LEU A 39 -15.59 -11.41 -10.34
CA LEU A 39 -15.02 -11.15 -9.03
C LEU A 39 -15.82 -11.81 -7.92
N LYS A 40 -15.30 -12.93 -7.41
CA LYS A 40 -15.92 -13.69 -6.30
C LYS A 40 -15.86 -12.96 -4.96
N ASN A 41 -14.87 -12.08 -4.76
CA ASN A 41 -14.66 -11.39 -3.49
C ASN A 41 -14.63 -9.87 -3.67
N THR A 42 -15.79 -9.23 -3.55
CA THR A 42 -15.95 -7.76 -3.63
C THR A 42 -15.18 -7.00 -2.55
N SER A 43 -14.91 -7.65 -1.42
CA SER A 43 -14.13 -7.05 -0.32
C SER A 43 -12.63 -6.94 -0.64
N ALA A 44 -12.12 -7.69 -1.63
CA ALA A 44 -10.70 -7.66 -2.02
C ALA A 44 -10.26 -6.25 -2.45
N ILE A 45 -11.07 -5.57 -3.29
CA ILE A 45 -10.79 -4.20 -3.75
C ILE A 45 -10.71 -3.21 -2.57
N ARG A 46 -11.57 -3.38 -1.56
CA ARG A 46 -11.55 -2.53 -0.36
C ARG A 46 -10.30 -2.79 0.48
N ASN A 47 -9.90 -4.05 0.62
CA ASN A 47 -8.71 -4.43 1.38
C ASN A 47 -7.44 -3.88 0.74
N VAL A 48 -7.24 -4.13 -0.57
CA VAL A 48 -6.07 -3.62 -1.31
C VAL A 48 -5.98 -2.09 -1.24
N ARG A 49 -7.10 -1.38 -1.37
CA ARG A 49 -7.12 0.09 -1.21
C ARG A 49 -6.65 0.54 0.18
N LYS A 50 -7.08 -0.18 1.24
CA LYS A 50 -6.62 0.11 2.60
C LYS A 50 -5.12 -0.16 2.76
N ASP A 51 -4.62 -1.23 2.15
CA ASP A 51 -3.20 -1.58 2.22
C ASP A 51 -2.33 -0.53 1.51
N ILE A 52 -2.74 -0.06 0.33
CA ILE A 52 -2.09 1.08 -0.36
C ILE A 52 -2.07 2.33 0.52
N ALA A 53 -3.19 2.66 1.17
CA ALA A 53 -3.27 3.82 2.05
C ALA A 53 -2.32 3.71 3.26
N ARG A 54 -2.17 2.51 3.85
CA ARG A 54 -1.22 2.27 4.94
C ARG A 54 0.22 2.47 4.49
N ILE A 55 0.60 1.92 3.33
CA ILE A 55 1.95 2.07 2.77
C ILE A 55 2.28 3.55 2.55
N LEU A 56 1.38 4.30 1.90
CA LEU A 56 1.55 5.73 1.66
C LEU A 56 1.70 6.53 2.95
N THR A 57 0.93 6.17 3.99
CA THR A 57 1.01 6.80 5.31
C THR A 57 2.41 6.61 5.91
N ILE A 58 2.91 5.37 5.92
CA ILE A 58 4.24 5.05 6.49
C ILE A 58 5.37 5.73 5.69
N ILE A 59 5.26 5.78 4.36
CA ILE A 59 6.21 6.54 3.53
C ILE A 59 6.22 8.02 3.94
N SER A 60 5.05 8.61 4.18
CA SER A 60 4.92 10.01 4.63
C SER A 60 5.53 10.22 6.02
N GLU A 61 5.27 9.32 6.97
CA GLU A 61 5.88 9.33 8.31
C GLU A 61 7.41 9.32 8.21
N LYS A 62 7.98 8.40 7.42
CA LYS A 62 9.44 8.30 7.21
C LYS A 62 10.05 9.50 6.51
N LYS A 63 9.32 10.13 5.58
CA LYS A 63 9.78 11.37 4.92
C LYS A 63 9.79 12.55 5.89
N ARG A 64 8.78 12.64 6.77
CA ARG A 64 8.69 13.71 7.78
C ARG A 64 9.79 13.57 8.84
N SER A 65 10.08 12.36 9.32
CA SER A 65 11.19 12.14 10.26
C SER A 65 12.54 12.55 9.68
N LYS A 66 12.84 12.15 8.43
CA LYS A 66 14.07 12.55 7.73
C LYS A 66 14.18 14.06 7.46
N LYS A 67 13.06 14.78 7.38
CA LYS A 67 13.06 16.24 7.17
C LYS A 67 13.44 16.97 8.45
N ASN A 68 12.95 16.53 9.60
CA ASN A 68 13.26 17.14 10.89
C ASN A 68 14.76 17.05 11.23
N GLU A 69 15.42 15.93 10.91
CA GLU A 69 16.88 15.75 11.11
C GLU A 69 17.75 16.69 10.27
N LYS A 70 17.24 17.22 9.15
CA LYS A 70 17.99 18.14 8.26
C LYS A 70 17.84 19.61 8.61
N THR A 71 17.01 19.94 9.60
CA THR A 71 16.69 21.32 9.97
C THR A 71 17.36 21.74 11.29
N THR A 72 18.22 20.87 11.84
CA THR A 72 19.12 21.14 12.98
C THR A 72 20.55 21.03 12.48
#